data_AF-A0A422PZC3-F1
#
_entry.id   AF-A0A422PZC3-F1
#
_cell.length_a   1.000
_cell.length_b   1.000
_cell.length_c   1.000
_cell.angle_alpha   90.00
_cell.angle_beta   90.00
_cell.angle_gamma   90.00
#
_symmetry.space_group_name_H-M   'P 1'
#
loop_
_entity.id
_entity.type
_entity.pdbx_description
1 polymer ?
#
loop_
_entity_poly.entity_id
_entity_poly.type
_entity_poly.pdbx_seq_one_letter_code
_entity_poly.pdbx_strand_id
1 'polypeptide(L)'
;MTERGGHYRFVAGGGAKPGAAAALPPASTPHTQEHAHRPCVEERALTRRSGSKRDRETAAATDVGYSKEEHKAATRRAADRAEDTSAPARKHPKVTYILPNQSREEGHFYVVLGEDIDVSTQRFKILSMLGEGTFGKVVEAWDRKRKEYCAVKIVRNVPKYTRDAKIEIQFMEKVRQSDAADRYSLMKIQRYFQNETGHMCIVMPKYGPCLLDWIMKHGPFGHRHLAQVIFQAGTALDYFHTELRLMHTDLKPENMLLETGETAVDPLTRKTTPVEPCRIRICDLGGCCDERHSRTAIVSTRHYRSPEVVLGLGWMYSTDMWSMGCIIYELHTGKLLYDTHDNLEHLHMIEKTLGRLPSEWAGRCGTEEARQLYNSAAQLRPCTDPKHLARIARARPVREVIADKLLCDLIYGLLHFDRQKRLTARQMTTHPYVLKYYPEARQHPNFPDNRPNLRPTPLM
;
A
#
# COMPACT_ATOMS: atom_id res chain seq x y z
N MET A 1 -19.41 -37.90 40.10
CA MET A 1 -20.12 -39.18 40.32
C MET A 1 -21.06 -39.36 39.13
N THR A 2 -21.08 -40.47 38.40
CA THR A 2 -20.38 -41.76 38.62
C THR A 2 -20.00 -42.39 37.26
N GLU A 3 -19.24 -43.49 37.27
CA GLU A 3 -18.60 -44.09 36.09
C GLU A 3 -19.51 -45.04 35.27
N ARG A 4 -18.88 -45.65 34.25
CA ARG A 4 -19.25 -46.84 33.44
C ARG A 4 -19.98 -46.52 32.13
N GLY A 5 -19.63 -47.08 30.97
CA GLY A 5 -18.58 -48.07 30.65
C GLY A 5 -19.17 -49.41 30.22
N GLY A 6 -19.10 -49.71 28.93
CA GLY A 6 -19.63 -50.95 28.33
C GLY A 6 -18.86 -51.36 27.08
N HIS A 7 -18.24 -52.54 27.12
CA HIS A 7 -17.67 -53.21 25.94
C HIS A 7 -18.72 -54.06 25.25
N TYR A 8 -18.60 -54.24 23.93
CA TYR A 8 -18.81 -55.55 23.28
C TYR A 8 -17.80 -55.75 22.13
N ARG A 9 -17.56 -57.00 21.73
CA ARG A 9 -16.48 -57.45 20.82
C ARG A 9 -16.97 -58.55 19.86
N PHE A 10 -16.65 -58.41 18.56
CA PHE A 10 -16.48 -59.51 17.58
C PHE A 10 -17.77 -60.36 17.30
N VAL A 11 -17.88 -61.29 16.33
CA VAL A 11 -16.93 -62.28 15.76
C VAL A 11 -17.20 -62.64 14.27
N ALA A 12 -16.11 -62.62 13.46
CA ALA A 12 -15.72 -63.43 12.28
C ALA A 12 -16.62 -63.71 11.04
N GLY A 13 -15.97 -63.97 9.90
CA GLY A 13 -16.56 -64.62 8.71
C GLY A 13 -15.77 -64.50 7.38
N GLY A 14 -14.76 -65.37 7.15
CA GLY A 14 -14.27 -65.88 5.84
C GLY A 14 -13.59 -64.91 4.84
N GLY A 15 -12.59 -65.25 4.01
CA GLY A 15 -12.06 -66.54 3.52
C GLY A 15 -12.61 -66.87 2.11
N ALA A 16 -11.85 -67.00 1.01
CA ALA A 16 -10.38 -67.03 0.80
C ALA A 16 -9.95 -66.53 -0.63
N LYS A 17 -8.71 -66.84 -1.05
CA LYS A 17 -7.99 -66.43 -2.30
C LYS A 17 -7.97 -67.57 -3.38
N PRO A 18 -7.11 -67.58 -4.44
CA PRO A 18 -6.76 -66.59 -5.50
C PRO A 18 -6.88 -67.15 -6.96
N GLY A 19 -6.58 -66.36 -8.01
CA GLY A 19 -6.35 -66.88 -9.38
C GLY A 19 -5.76 -65.89 -10.40
N ALA A 20 -4.61 -66.25 -11.00
CA ALA A 20 -3.84 -65.61 -12.09
C ALA A 20 -4.54 -65.69 -13.49
N ALA A 21 -4.02 -65.19 -14.63
CA ALA A 21 -3.17 -64.05 -15.04
C ALA A 21 -3.02 -64.10 -16.60
N ALA A 22 -2.89 -62.97 -17.32
CA ALA A 22 -2.62 -62.91 -18.77
C ALA A 22 -2.01 -61.55 -19.21
N ALA A 23 -1.53 -61.41 -20.45
CA ALA A 23 -0.65 -60.30 -20.88
C ALA A 23 -0.99 -59.61 -22.23
N LEU A 24 -0.22 -58.55 -22.51
CA LEU A 24 -0.08 -57.62 -23.66
C LEU A 24 -0.06 -58.29 -25.08
N PRO A 25 -0.16 -57.58 -26.25
CA PRO A 25 0.27 -56.19 -26.55
C PRO A 25 -0.71 -55.35 -27.46
N PRO A 26 -0.35 -54.56 -28.52
CA PRO A 26 -0.60 -53.10 -28.45
C PRO A 26 -1.19 -52.36 -29.69
N ALA A 27 -1.50 -51.07 -29.48
CA ALA A 27 -1.43 -49.92 -30.41
C ALA A 27 -2.30 -49.83 -31.70
N SER A 28 -3.05 -48.73 -31.79
CA SER A 28 -3.44 -48.05 -33.05
C SER A 28 -3.58 -46.54 -32.82
N THR A 29 -3.45 -45.73 -33.87
CA THR A 29 -3.52 -44.25 -33.84
C THR A 29 -4.91 -43.75 -34.27
N PRO A 30 -5.25 -42.45 -34.09
CA PRO A 30 -5.01 -41.52 -35.22
C PRO A 30 -4.75 -40.03 -34.86
N HIS A 31 -4.35 -39.29 -35.90
CA HIS A 31 -4.37 -37.83 -36.11
C HIS A 31 -3.61 -36.87 -35.18
N THR A 32 -2.51 -36.37 -35.74
CA THR A 32 -1.88 -35.09 -35.45
C THR A 32 -2.71 -33.89 -35.96
N GLN A 33 -2.61 -32.76 -35.26
CA GLN A 33 -2.64 -31.43 -35.87
C GLN A 33 -1.44 -30.63 -35.33
N GLU A 34 -0.75 -29.93 -36.22
CA GLU A 34 0.46 -29.18 -35.87
C GLU A 34 0.13 -27.77 -35.36
N HIS A 35 0.57 -27.46 -34.14
CA HIS A 35 0.81 -26.08 -33.74
C HIS A 35 2.25 -25.95 -33.26
N ALA A 36 3.02 -25.14 -33.99
CA ALA A 36 4.47 -25.10 -33.88
C ALA A 36 4.94 -24.56 -32.51
N HIS A 37 5.83 -25.32 -31.87
CA HIS A 37 6.58 -24.81 -30.73
C HIS A 37 7.42 -23.59 -31.15
N ARG A 38 7.14 -22.43 -30.53
CA ARG A 38 8.17 -21.39 -30.36
C ARG A 38 8.90 -21.65 -29.04
N PRO A 39 10.23 -21.48 -28.99
CA PRO A 39 10.99 -21.72 -27.77
C PRO A 39 10.60 -20.71 -26.67
N CYS A 40 10.50 -21.21 -25.44
CA CYS A 40 10.33 -20.35 -24.26
C CYS A 40 11.67 -19.63 -24.00
N VAL A 41 11.69 -18.32 -24.17
CA VAL A 41 12.86 -17.48 -23.87
C VAL A 41 12.93 -17.24 -22.37
N GLU A 42 14.11 -17.40 -21.78
CA GLU A 42 14.35 -17.39 -20.33
C GLU A 42 13.76 -16.16 -19.63
N GLU A 43 12.80 -16.37 -18.73
CA GLU A 43 12.21 -15.29 -17.91
C GLU A 43 13.18 -14.87 -16.79
N ARG A 44 14.16 -14.04 -17.13
CA ARG A 44 15.00 -13.36 -16.14
C ARG A 44 14.12 -12.49 -15.25
N ALA A 45 13.90 -12.94 -14.01
CA ALA A 45 13.08 -12.28 -13.01
C ALA A 45 13.57 -10.86 -12.70
N LEU A 46 13.01 -9.87 -13.40
CA LEU A 46 13.25 -8.45 -13.18
C LEU A 46 12.71 -8.04 -11.81
N THR A 47 13.60 -8.04 -10.82
CA THR A 47 13.30 -7.64 -9.44
C THR A 47 12.59 -6.29 -9.40
N ARG A 48 11.42 -6.26 -8.74
CA ARG A 48 10.65 -5.04 -8.45
C ARG A 48 11.48 -4.11 -7.55
N ARG A 49 12.34 -3.28 -8.15
CA ARG A 49 13.01 -2.17 -7.45
C ARG A 49 11.96 -1.14 -7.07
N SER A 50 11.64 -1.04 -5.78
CA SER A 50 10.85 0.08 -5.26
C SER A 50 11.62 1.37 -5.49
N GLY A 51 11.05 2.29 -6.26
CA GLY A 51 11.67 3.54 -6.68
C GLY A 51 11.68 4.62 -5.60
N SER A 52 12.07 4.30 -4.36
CA SER A 52 12.19 5.27 -3.26
C SER A 52 13.67 5.57 -2.94
N LYS A 53 14.36 6.21 -3.89
CA LYS A 53 15.65 6.88 -3.60
C LYS A 53 15.38 8.28 -3.06
N ARG A 54 15.08 8.36 -1.76
CA ARG A 54 15.30 9.57 -0.96
C ARG A 54 16.41 9.27 0.04
N ASP A 55 17.65 9.39 -0.43
CA ASP A 55 18.84 9.24 0.42
C ASP A 55 18.79 10.28 1.57
N ARG A 56 19.29 9.91 2.75
CA ARG A 56 18.88 10.49 4.06
C ARG A 56 19.36 11.92 4.35
N GLU A 57 20.02 12.58 3.41
CA GLU A 57 20.79 13.80 3.62
C GLU A 57 20.55 14.85 2.51
N THR A 58 19.54 15.71 2.70
CA THR A 58 19.50 17.13 2.24
C THR A 58 18.14 17.75 2.60
N ALA A 59 18.02 18.29 3.81
CA ALA A 59 16.84 19.05 4.25
C ALA A 59 17.23 20.50 4.57
N ALA A 60 17.72 21.22 3.56
CA ALA A 60 17.93 22.66 3.64
C ALA A 60 16.64 23.39 3.26
N ALA A 61 16.08 24.18 4.17
CA ALA A 61 14.86 24.94 3.92
C ALA A 61 15.17 26.21 3.11
N THR A 62 14.49 26.40 1.98
CA THR A 62 14.44 27.68 1.27
C THR A 62 13.13 28.39 1.59
N ASP A 63 13.06 28.97 2.79
CA ASP A 63 12.04 29.97 3.11
C ASP A 63 12.48 31.32 2.51
N VAL A 64 11.58 32.00 1.80
CA VAL A 64 11.86 33.27 1.12
C VAL A 64 10.72 34.23 1.45
N GLY A 65 10.95 35.04 2.49
CA GLY A 65 9.94 35.92 3.06
C GLY A 65 9.48 37.03 2.11
N TYR A 66 8.17 37.29 2.11
CA TYR A 66 7.58 38.47 1.48
C TYR A 66 7.82 39.71 2.35
N SER A 67 8.58 40.68 1.84
CA SER A 67 8.58 42.05 2.36
C SER A 67 7.34 42.79 1.88
N LYS A 68 6.69 43.53 2.81
CA LYS A 68 5.68 44.54 2.48
C LYS A 68 6.36 45.90 2.33
N GLU A 69 5.98 46.66 1.31
CA GLU A 69 6.00 48.12 1.36
C GLU A 69 4.71 48.67 0.74
N GLU A 70 4.24 49.80 1.25
CA GLU A 70 2.98 50.42 0.84
C GLU A 70 3.17 51.91 0.49
N HIS A 71 2.41 52.34 -0.52
CA HIS A 71 1.94 53.72 -0.73
C HIS A 71 2.96 54.87 -0.93
N LYS A 72 2.85 55.49 -2.12
CA LYS A 72 2.33 56.87 -2.21
C LYS A 72 1.74 57.14 -3.60
N ALA A 73 0.83 58.11 -3.69
CA ALA A 73 0.02 58.38 -4.88
C ALA A 73 0.13 59.85 -5.34
N ALA A 74 -0.11 60.11 -6.63
CA ALA A 74 -0.21 61.47 -7.17
C ALA A 74 -1.23 61.57 -8.34
N THR A 75 -2.19 62.48 -8.19
CA THR A 75 -3.11 63.03 -9.21
C THR A 75 -2.40 64.05 -10.15
N ARG A 76 -2.90 64.59 -11.28
CA ARG A 76 -4.19 64.61 -12.07
C ARG A 76 -3.85 64.36 -13.58
N ARG A 77 -4.65 64.55 -14.67
CA ARG A 77 -5.99 65.17 -14.93
C ARG A 77 -6.70 64.55 -16.18
N ALA A 78 -7.32 65.39 -17.02
CA ALA A 78 -8.08 65.18 -18.27
C ALA A 78 -7.38 64.29 -19.33
N ALA A 79 -8.03 63.44 -20.13
CA ALA A 79 -9.37 63.42 -20.78
C ALA A 79 -9.35 63.92 -22.23
N ASP A 80 -9.66 63.02 -23.16
CA ASP A 80 -10.13 63.33 -24.52
C ASP A 80 -11.00 62.17 -25.08
N ARG A 81 -11.75 62.42 -26.16
CA ARG A 81 -12.73 61.46 -26.74
C ARG A 81 -12.31 61.00 -28.14
N ALA A 82 -12.27 59.69 -28.36
CA ALA A 82 -12.20 59.08 -29.69
C ALA A 82 -12.97 57.74 -29.70
N GLU A 83 -13.44 57.32 -30.87
CA GLU A 83 -14.39 56.21 -31.02
C GLU A 83 -13.73 54.85 -31.35
N ASP A 84 -14.56 53.81 -31.18
CA ASP A 84 -14.43 52.40 -31.53
C ASP A 84 -13.12 51.88 -32.15
N THR A 85 -12.48 50.95 -31.43
CA THR A 85 -12.12 49.65 -32.03
C THR A 85 -12.00 48.60 -30.93
N SER A 86 -12.72 47.47 -31.07
CA SER A 86 -12.66 46.35 -30.12
C SER A 86 -11.36 45.53 -30.25
N ALA A 87 -10.25 46.12 -29.78
CA ALA A 87 -8.96 45.46 -29.75
C ALA A 87 -9.03 44.11 -29.00
N PRO A 88 -8.49 43.01 -29.56
CA PRO A 88 -8.55 41.71 -28.90
C PRO A 88 -7.81 41.77 -27.56
N ALA A 89 -8.48 41.35 -26.49
CA ALA A 89 -7.95 41.39 -25.13
C ALA A 89 -6.54 40.80 -25.09
N ARG A 90 -5.55 41.62 -24.66
CA ARG A 90 -4.13 41.24 -24.65
C ARG A 90 -3.97 39.93 -23.87
N LYS A 91 -3.74 38.83 -24.60
CA LYS A 91 -3.41 37.54 -24.01
C LYS A 91 -2.06 37.67 -23.31
N HIS A 92 -2.09 37.92 -22.00
CA HIS A 92 -0.91 37.81 -21.16
C HIS A 92 -0.26 36.45 -21.43
N PRO A 93 1.06 36.39 -21.70
CA PRO A 93 1.70 35.13 -22.06
C PRO A 93 1.47 34.10 -20.96
N LYS A 94 1.02 32.90 -21.35
CA LYS A 94 0.75 31.79 -20.43
C LYS A 94 2.07 31.39 -19.78
N VAL A 95 2.32 31.84 -18.55
CA VAL A 95 3.52 31.51 -17.81
C VAL A 95 3.52 30.00 -17.55
N THR A 96 4.47 29.31 -18.16
CA THR A 96 4.69 27.88 -18.05
C THR A 96 6.06 27.62 -17.43
N TYR A 97 6.23 26.46 -16.79
CA TYR A 97 7.51 26.05 -16.23
C TYR A 97 7.77 24.57 -16.49
N ILE A 98 8.88 24.28 -17.16
CA ILE A 98 9.35 22.91 -17.39
C ILE A 98 10.09 22.47 -16.13
N LEU A 99 9.61 21.39 -15.50
CA LEU A 99 10.28 20.82 -14.33
C LEU A 99 11.67 20.26 -14.74
N PRO A 100 12.76 20.66 -14.06
CA PRO A 100 14.06 20.03 -14.23
C PRO A 100 14.04 18.58 -13.73
N ASN A 101 14.95 17.75 -14.27
CA ASN A 101 15.24 16.39 -13.82
C ASN A 101 14.08 15.37 -13.79
N GLN A 102 12.88 15.70 -14.31
CA GLN A 102 11.80 14.72 -14.52
C GLN A 102 12.25 13.60 -15.49
N SER A 103 11.71 12.38 -15.33
CA SER A 103 12.13 11.27 -16.20
C SER A 103 11.74 11.52 -17.66
N ARG A 104 12.71 11.20 -18.52
CA ARG A 104 12.61 11.14 -19.99
C ARG A 104 12.61 9.69 -20.50
N GLU A 105 12.42 8.71 -19.62
CA GLU A 105 12.20 7.32 -20.03
C GLU A 105 10.99 7.20 -20.98
N GLU A 106 11.06 6.22 -21.89
CA GLU A 106 10.05 5.98 -22.92
C GLU A 106 8.63 5.86 -22.33
N GLY A 107 7.69 6.55 -22.97
CA GLY A 107 6.27 6.55 -22.58
C GLY A 107 5.95 7.33 -21.30
N HIS A 108 6.86 8.06 -20.66
CA HIS A 108 6.48 9.03 -19.62
C HIS A 108 5.82 10.27 -20.22
N PHE A 109 4.76 10.78 -19.58
CA PHE A 109 4.19 12.08 -19.91
C PHE A 109 5.17 13.20 -19.55
N TYR A 110 5.28 14.22 -20.40
CA TYR A 110 6.17 15.36 -20.15
C TYR A 110 5.41 16.46 -19.40
N VAL A 111 5.77 16.68 -18.14
CA VAL A 111 5.05 17.60 -17.25
C VAL A 111 5.59 19.02 -17.43
N VAL A 112 4.68 19.91 -17.86
CA VAL A 112 4.90 21.35 -17.93
C VAL A 112 3.89 22.01 -17.00
N LEU A 113 4.36 22.71 -15.96
CA LEU A 113 3.48 23.45 -15.06
C LEU A 113 2.85 24.61 -15.82
N GLY A 114 1.59 24.90 -15.53
CA GLY A 114 0.82 25.93 -16.24
C GLY A 114 0.03 25.39 -17.44
N GLU A 115 0.46 24.28 -18.04
CA GLU A 115 -0.24 23.63 -19.15
C GLU A 115 -1.40 22.72 -18.70
N ASP A 116 -2.17 22.23 -19.66
CA ASP A 116 -3.34 21.40 -19.44
C ASP A 116 -3.04 19.94 -19.80
N ILE A 117 -3.51 18.96 -19.01
CA ILE A 117 -3.18 17.51 -19.15
C ILE A 117 -3.66 16.91 -20.50
N ASP A 118 -4.63 17.58 -21.10
CA ASP A 118 -5.32 17.21 -22.33
C ASP A 118 -5.76 18.51 -23.01
N VAL A 119 -5.11 18.89 -24.11
CA VAL A 119 -5.33 20.17 -24.79
C VAL A 119 -6.70 20.18 -25.49
N SER A 120 -7.22 19.01 -25.87
CA SER A 120 -8.56 18.86 -26.44
C SER A 120 -9.70 19.32 -25.51
N THR A 121 -9.62 19.04 -24.20
CA THR A 121 -10.65 19.46 -23.22
C THR A 121 -10.27 20.66 -22.36
N GLN A 122 -8.97 20.98 -22.24
CA GLN A 122 -8.40 22.04 -21.40
C GLN A 122 -8.88 22.03 -19.94
N ARG A 123 -9.36 20.87 -19.45
CA ARG A 123 -10.12 20.80 -18.21
C ARG A 123 -9.24 20.82 -16.96
N PHE A 124 -8.06 20.19 -17.02
CA PHE A 124 -7.19 19.98 -15.88
C PHE A 124 -5.87 20.72 -16.10
N LYS A 125 -5.72 21.90 -15.50
CA LYS A 125 -4.49 22.69 -15.56
C LYS A 125 -3.50 22.17 -14.52
N ILE A 126 -2.30 21.75 -14.95
CA ILE A 126 -1.19 21.27 -14.11
C ILE A 126 -0.64 22.43 -13.27
N LEU A 127 -0.46 22.19 -11.97
CA LEU A 127 0.05 23.17 -11.00
C LEU A 127 1.38 22.75 -10.35
N SER A 128 1.50 21.49 -9.91
CA SER A 128 2.70 20.97 -9.23
C SER A 128 2.91 19.48 -9.50
N MET A 129 4.12 18.96 -9.28
CA MET A 129 4.37 17.52 -9.22
C MET A 129 4.18 17.05 -7.77
N LEU A 130 3.37 16.01 -7.57
CA LEU A 130 3.18 15.36 -6.26
C LEU A 130 4.03 14.10 -6.11
N GLY A 131 4.35 13.42 -7.21
CA GLY A 131 5.25 12.26 -7.20
C GLY A 131 5.55 11.71 -8.59
N GLU A 132 6.61 10.92 -8.69
CA GLU A 132 7.04 10.25 -9.93
C GLU A 132 7.57 8.85 -9.61
N GLY A 133 7.32 7.88 -10.48
CA GLY A 133 7.76 6.49 -10.29
C GLY A 133 7.54 5.62 -11.51
N THR A 134 7.80 4.32 -11.39
CA THR A 134 7.83 3.35 -12.51
C THR A 134 6.56 3.35 -13.37
N PHE A 135 5.39 3.60 -12.78
CA PHE A 135 4.10 3.58 -13.44
C PHE A 135 3.73 4.89 -14.17
N GLY A 136 4.40 6.01 -13.86
CA GLY A 136 4.05 7.33 -14.36
C GLY A 136 4.30 8.46 -13.36
N LYS A 137 3.55 9.55 -13.50
CA LYS A 137 3.68 10.79 -12.72
C LYS A 137 2.34 11.15 -12.06
N VAL A 138 2.37 11.68 -10.85
CA VAL A 138 1.19 12.20 -10.15
C VAL A 138 1.36 13.71 -10.02
N VAL A 139 0.41 14.47 -10.58
CA VAL A 139 0.42 15.93 -10.57
C VAL A 139 -0.76 16.48 -9.77
N GLU A 140 -0.57 17.66 -9.20
CA GLU A 140 -1.68 18.50 -8.78
C GLU A 140 -2.25 19.22 -10.00
N ALA A 141 -3.57 19.22 -10.13
CA ALA A 141 -4.26 19.95 -11.18
C ALA A 141 -5.52 20.66 -10.68
N TRP A 142 -5.87 21.74 -11.37
CA TRP A 142 -7.11 22.49 -11.17
C TRP A 142 -8.20 22.00 -12.14
N ASP A 143 -9.29 21.43 -11.63
CA ASP A 143 -10.46 21.05 -12.45
C ASP A 143 -11.27 22.31 -12.78
N ARG A 144 -11.06 22.87 -13.97
CA ARG A 144 -11.73 24.09 -14.43
C ARG A 144 -13.27 23.97 -14.45
N LYS A 145 -13.84 22.75 -14.49
CA LYS A 145 -15.29 22.50 -14.48
C LYS A 145 -15.86 22.43 -13.07
N ARG A 146 -15.11 21.92 -12.08
CA ARG A 146 -15.53 21.84 -10.67
C ARG A 146 -15.08 23.00 -9.78
N LYS A 147 -14.06 23.76 -10.21
CA LYS A 147 -13.38 24.81 -9.42
C LYS A 147 -12.74 24.26 -8.13
N GLU A 148 -12.09 23.10 -8.25
CA GLU A 148 -11.39 22.45 -7.13
C GLU A 148 -10.01 21.92 -7.55
N TYR A 149 -9.15 21.73 -6.55
CA TYR A 149 -7.86 21.06 -6.70
C TYR A 149 -8.05 19.54 -6.67
N CYS A 150 -7.34 18.84 -7.55
CA CYS A 150 -7.38 17.38 -7.66
C CYS A 150 -5.96 16.82 -7.87
N ALA A 151 -5.77 15.56 -7.49
CA ALA A 151 -4.57 14.79 -7.85
C ALA A 151 -4.86 13.99 -9.13
N VAL A 152 -3.94 13.99 -10.08
CA VAL A 152 -4.06 13.23 -11.33
C VAL A 152 -2.86 12.31 -11.51
N LYS A 153 -3.10 11.00 -11.46
CA LYS A 153 -2.11 9.95 -11.78
C LYS A 153 -2.13 9.75 -13.29
N ILE A 154 -1.10 10.27 -13.96
CA ILE A 154 -0.86 10.17 -15.41
C ILE A 154 0.06 8.97 -15.64
N VAL A 155 -0.52 7.88 -16.13
CA VAL A 155 0.15 6.59 -16.35
C VAL A 155 1.02 6.67 -17.60
N ARG A 156 2.15 5.95 -17.62
CA ARG A 156 2.99 5.82 -18.81
C ARG A 156 2.19 5.25 -19.99
N ASN A 157 2.32 5.85 -21.18
CA ASN A 157 1.74 5.31 -22.40
C ASN A 157 2.58 4.12 -22.89
N VAL A 158 2.38 2.97 -22.26
CA VAL A 158 2.96 1.67 -22.62
C VAL A 158 1.86 0.61 -22.48
N PRO A 159 1.64 -0.29 -23.46
CA PRO A 159 0.51 -1.25 -23.45
C PRO A 159 0.41 -2.18 -22.24
N LYS A 160 1.46 -2.32 -21.43
CA LYS A 160 1.41 -2.98 -20.13
C LYS A 160 0.75 -2.08 -19.08
N TYR A 161 1.36 -0.94 -18.76
CA TYR A 161 0.85 -0.01 -17.75
C TYR A 161 -0.56 0.52 -18.07
N THR A 162 -0.89 0.71 -19.35
CA THR A 162 -2.25 1.07 -19.80
C THR A 162 -3.30 -0.04 -19.55
N ARG A 163 -2.90 -1.31 -19.49
CA ARG A 163 -3.80 -2.43 -19.07
C ARG A 163 -3.88 -2.51 -17.56
N ASP A 164 -2.73 -2.49 -16.87
CA ASP A 164 -2.66 -2.55 -15.42
C ASP A 164 -3.49 -1.42 -14.76
N ALA A 165 -3.42 -0.19 -15.31
CA ALA A 165 -4.21 0.95 -14.88
C ALA A 165 -5.73 0.80 -15.12
N LYS A 166 -6.16 0.05 -16.14
CA LYS A 166 -7.59 -0.24 -16.35
C LYS A 166 -8.13 -1.21 -15.30
N ILE A 167 -7.29 -2.11 -14.78
CA ILE A 167 -7.63 -2.99 -13.65
C ILE A 167 -7.65 -2.17 -12.35
N GLU A 168 -6.68 -1.27 -12.13
CA GLU A 168 -6.68 -0.33 -11.00
C GLU A 168 -7.95 0.52 -10.97
N ILE A 169 -8.37 1.08 -12.11
CA ILE A 169 -9.62 1.84 -12.26
C ILE A 169 -10.84 1.00 -11.87
N GLN A 170 -10.90 -0.28 -12.27
CA GLN A 170 -12.01 -1.18 -11.90
C GLN A 170 -12.08 -1.42 -10.39
N PHE A 171 -10.94 -1.56 -9.68
CA PHE A 171 -10.94 -1.65 -8.23
C PHE A 171 -11.36 -0.33 -7.55
N MET A 172 -10.88 0.81 -8.04
CA MET A 172 -11.27 2.13 -7.51
C MET A 172 -12.76 2.42 -7.69
N GLU A 173 -13.33 2.09 -8.86
CA GLU A 173 -14.77 2.22 -9.12
C GLU A 173 -15.59 1.24 -8.27
N LYS A 174 -15.13 -0.01 -8.09
CA LYS A 174 -15.78 -0.96 -7.17
C LYS A 174 -15.84 -0.42 -5.73
N VAL A 175 -14.74 0.16 -5.22
CA VAL A 175 -14.71 0.84 -3.91
C VAL A 175 -15.71 1.99 -3.86
N ARG A 176 -15.67 2.88 -4.85
CA ARG A 176 -16.55 4.06 -4.96
C ARG A 176 -18.04 3.70 -4.97
N GLN A 177 -18.41 2.69 -5.75
CA GLN A 177 -19.80 2.26 -5.92
C GLN A 177 -20.32 1.51 -4.68
N SER A 178 -19.44 0.76 -4.00
CA SER A 178 -19.81 -0.01 -2.81
C SER A 178 -19.82 0.83 -1.52
N ASP A 179 -19.04 1.92 -1.46
CA ASP A 179 -19.01 2.89 -0.35
C ASP A 179 -19.46 4.29 -0.81
N ALA A 180 -20.68 4.35 -1.37
CA ALA A 180 -21.27 5.57 -1.90
C ALA A 180 -21.49 6.69 -0.85
N ALA A 181 -21.46 6.34 0.45
CA ALA A 181 -21.58 7.27 1.57
C ALA A 181 -20.22 7.69 2.16
N ASP A 182 -19.11 7.36 1.49
CA ASP A 182 -17.73 7.68 1.86
C ASP A 182 -17.35 7.32 3.32
N ARG A 183 -17.88 6.21 3.83
CA ARG A 183 -17.75 5.82 5.24
C ARG A 183 -16.34 5.38 5.63
N TYR A 184 -15.60 4.76 4.72
CA TYR A 184 -14.31 4.14 5.04
C TYR A 184 -13.13 4.95 4.51
N SER A 185 -12.02 4.92 5.26
CA SER A 185 -10.74 5.58 4.93
C SER A 185 -10.00 4.98 3.72
N LEU A 186 -10.73 4.57 2.69
CA LEU A 186 -10.24 4.30 1.34
C LEU A 186 -10.41 5.56 0.49
N MET A 187 -9.47 5.81 -0.43
CA MET A 187 -9.58 6.82 -1.49
C MET A 187 -10.65 6.41 -2.52
N LYS A 188 -11.40 7.39 -3.03
CA LYS A 188 -12.37 7.20 -4.14
C LYS A 188 -11.93 7.98 -5.37
N ILE A 189 -11.90 7.29 -6.51
CA ILE A 189 -11.72 7.90 -7.83
C ILE A 189 -12.86 8.88 -8.14
N GLN A 190 -12.54 10.06 -8.70
CA GLN A 190 -13.55 10.97 -9.21
C GLN A 190 -14.00 10.62 -10.63
N ARG A 191 -13.03 10.30 -11.49
CA ARG A 191 -13.17 9.86 -12.88
C ARG A 191 -11.81 9.41 -13.44
N TYR A 192 -11.83 8.82 -14.62
CA TYR A 192 -10.65 8.61 -15.46
C TYR A 192 -10.92 9.08 -16.88
N PHE A 193 -9.87 9.23 -17.67
CA PHE A 193 -9.92 9.42 -19.13
C PHE A 193 -8.62 8.91 -19.76
N GLN A 194 -8.58 8.84 -21.10
CA GLN A 194 -7.34 8.73 -21.85
C GLN A 194 -7.15 10.08 -22.56
N ASN A 195 -5.97 10.70 -22.47
CA ASN A 195 -5.72 11.99 -23.14
C ASN A 195 -5.34 11.79 -24.62
N GLU A 196 -5.26 12.90 -25.36
CA GLU A 196 -4.89 12.92 -26.79
C GLU A 196 -3.52 12.27 -27.11
N THR A 197 -2.59 12.24 -26.15
CA THR A 197 -1.27 11.57 -26.26
C THR A 197 -1.27 10.12 -25.78
N GLY A 198 -2.45 9.54 -25.52
CA GLY A 198 -2.66 8.12 -25.23
C GLY A 198 -2.44 7.70 -23.78
N HIS A 199 -2.14 8.62 -22.87
CA HIS A 199 -1.93 8.33 -21.45
C HIS A 199 -3.26 8.13 -20.71
N MET A 200 -3.37 7.05 -19.94
CA MET A 200 -4.46 6.89 -18.97
C MET A 200 -4.27 7.89 -17.82
N CYS A 201 -5.29 8.71 -17.57
CA CYS A 201 -5.29 9.75 -16.55
C CYS A 201 -6.38 9.44 -15.51
N ILE A 202 -5.97 9.21 -14.25
CA ILE A 202 -6.87 8.88 -13.13
C ILE A 202 -6.98 10.10 -12.22
N VAL A 203 -8.18 10.66 -12.07
CA VAL A 203 -8.44 11.88 -11.28
C VAL A 203 -9.03 11.52 -9.92
N MET A 204 -8.40 12.01 -8.85
CA MET A 204 -8.70 11.72 -7.45
C MET A 204 -8.78 13.05 -6.67
N PRO A 205 -9.40 13.08 -5.48
CA PRO A 205 -9.26 14.22 -4.57
C PRO A 205 -7.80 14.52 -4.26
N LYS A 206 -7.44 15.80 -4.08
CA LYS A 206 -6.15 16.16 -3.48
C LYS A 206 -6.28 15.99 -1.96
N TYR A 207 -5.43 15.15 -1.38
CA TYR A 207 -5.30 15.00 0.07
C TYR A 207 -4.04 15.72 0.59
N GLY A 208 -3.77 15.61 1.89
CA GLY A 208 -2.54 16.04 2.54
C GLY A 208 -1.33 15.13 2.23
N PRO A 209 -0.21 15.32 2.95
CA PRO A 209 1.02 14.54 2.75
C PRO A 209 0.83 13.07 3.19
N CYS A 210 1.74 12.19 2.72
CA CYS A 210 1.75 10.81 3.19
C CYS A 210 2.28 10.68 4.63
N LEU A 211 1.97 9.57 5.30
CA LEU A 211 2.41 9.34 6.68
C LEU A 211 3.94 9.21 6.78
N LEU A 212 4.64 8.80 5.70
CA LEU A 212 6.11 8.84 5.65
C LEU A 212 6.64 10.29 5.69
N ASP A 213 6.14 11.17 4.81
CA ASP A 213 6.51 12.58 4.79
C ASP A 213 6.24 13.25 6.14
N TRP A 214 5.14 12.86 6.81
CA TRP A 214 4.83 13.31 8.16
C TRP A 214 5.92 12.91 9.17
N ILE A 215 6.23 11.62 9.31
CA ILE A 215 7.21 11.17 10.34
C ILE A 215 8.63 11.63 10.04
N MET A 216 8.99 11.83 8.76
CA MET A 216 10.28 12.40 8.38
C MET A 216 10.41 13.88 8.76
N LYS A 217 9.32 14.65 8.71
CA LYS A 217 9.31 16.10 8.97
C LYS A 217 9.00 16.48 10.42
N HIS A 218 8.09 15.76 11.07
CA HIS A 218 7.54 16.09 12.39
C HIS A 218 7.85 15.04 13.47
N GLY A 219 8.46 13.91 13.10
CA GLY A 219 8.75 12.80 14.00
C GLY A 219 7.56 11.86 14.24
N PRO A 220 7.71 10.86 15.12
CA PRO A 220 6.74 9.78 15.29
C PRO A 220 5.40 10.25 15.88
N PHE A 221 4.33 9.52 15.58
CA PHE A 221 2.98 9.81 16.06
C PHE A 221 2.83 9.53 17.56
N GLY A 222 2.33 10.53 18.30
CA GLY A 222 1.86 10.36 19.67
C GLY A 222 0.67 9.38 19.75
N HIS A 223 0.53 8.70 20.89
CA HIS A 223 -0.34 7.53 21.02
C HIS A 223 -1.80 7.72 20.55
N ARG A 224 -2.42 8.89 20.81
CA ARG A 224 -3.78 9.23 20.36
C ARG A 224 -3.91 9.22 18.84
N HIS A 225 -3.08 10.01 18.15
CA HIS A 225 -3.10 10.07 16.68
C HIS A 225 -2.76 8.70 16.07
N LEU A 226 -1.82 7.96 16.66
CA LEU A 226 -1.52 6.59 16.22
C LEU A 226 -2.73 5.65 16.39
N ALA A 227 -3.47 5.74 17.50
CA ALA A 227 -4.71 4.97 17.70
C ALA A 227 -5.82 5.35 16.70
N GLN A 228 -5.95 6.63 16.35
CA GLN A 228 -6.88 7.11 15.31
C GLN A 228 -6.50 6.58 13.92
N VAL A 229 -5.21 6.57 13.57
CA VAL A 229 -4.68 5.99 12.33
C VAL A 229 -4.96 4.49 12.27
N ILE A 230 -4.69 3.75 13.35
CA ILE A 230 -4.95 2.30 13.47
C ILE A 230 -6.45 1.99 13.32
N PHE A 231 -7.32 2.76 13.97
CA PHE A 231 -8.77 2.57 13.90
C PHE A 231 -9.31 2.81 12.48
N GLN A 232 -8.87 3.87 11.81
CA GLN A 232 -9.28 4.17 10.44
C GLN A 232 -8.74 3.14 9.44
N ALA A 233 -7.48 2.74 9.56
CA ALA A 233 -6.89 1.70 8.72
C ALA A 233 -7.60 0.35 8.92
N GLY A 234 -7.89 -0.03 10.17
CA GLY A 234 -8.59 -1.28 10.48
C GLY A 234 -10.05 -1.29 10.01
N THR A 235 -10.79 -0.18 10.14
CA THR A 235 -12.17 -0.11 9.63
C THR A 235 -12.21 -0.11 8.10
N ALA A 236 -11.22 0.50 7.44
CA ALA A 236 -11.05 0.43 5.99
C ALA A 236 -10.69 -0.98 5.50
N LEU A 237 -9.73 -1.65 6.16
CA LEU A 237 -9.28 -3.00 5.78
C LEU A 237 -10.33 -4.08 6.10
N ASP A 238 -11.07 -3.99 7.21
CA ASP A 238 -12.16 -4.95 7.50
C ASP A 238 -13.24 -4.90 6.40
N TYR A 239 -13.58 -3.70 5.93
CA TYR A 239 -14.46 -3.51 4.78
C TYR A 239 -13.86 -4.03 3.46
N PHE A 240 -12.59 -3.72 3.19
CA PHE A 240 -11.88 -4.18 1.98
C PHE A 240 -11.80 -5.71 1.90
N HIS A 241 -11.49 -6.35 3.04
CA HIS A 241 -11.32 -7.79 3.18
C HIS A 241 -12.66 -8.53 3.16
N THR A 242 -13.68 -8.09 3.92
CA THR A 242 -14.92 -8.88 4.13
C THR A 242 -16.04 -8.55 3.13
N GLU A 243 -16.28 -7.26 2.84
CA GLU A 243 -17.34 -6.82 1.95
C GLU A 243 -16.89 -6.86 0.49
N LEU A 244 -15.71 -6.30 0.18
CA LEU A 244 -15.19 -6.22 -1.19
C LEU A 244 -14.43 -7.48 -1.63
N ARG A 245 -13.96 -8.32 -0.70
CA ARG A 245 -13.11 -9.50 -0.96
C ARG A 245 -11.82 -9.18 -1.72
N LEU A 246 -11.20 -8.05 -1.40
CA LEU A 246 -9.92 -7.62 -1.97
C LEU A 246 -8.80 -7.60 -0.91
N MET A 247 -7.57 -7.72 -1.38
CA MET A 247 -6.33 -7.51 -0.61
C MET A 247 -5.58 -6.34 -1.23
N HIS A 248 -5.01 -5.47 -0.40
CA HIS A 248 -4.32 -4.26 -0.86
C HIS A 248 -2.90 -4.57 -1.36
N THR A 249 -2.23 -5.46 -0.64
CA THR A 249 -0.90 -6.03 -0.85
C THR A 249 0.29 -5.06 -0.82
N ASP A 250 0.16 -3.79 -1.23
CA ASP A 250 1.22 -2.77 -1.10
C ASP A 250 0.82 -1.63 -0.14
N LEU A 251 0.42 -2.01 1.07
CA LEU A 251 0.29 -1.08 2.20
C LEU A 251 1.69 -0.64 2.65
N LYS A 252 1.86 0.68 2.77
CA LYS A 252 3.09 1.36 3.21
C LYS A 252 2.76 2.80 3.64
N PRO A 253 3.56 3.47 4.49
CA PRO A 253 3.25 4.83 4.96
C PRO A 253 3.21 5.86 3.82
N GLU A 254 3.83 5.61 2.67
CA GLU A 254 3.70 6.43 1.46
C GLU A 254 2.30 6.34 0.81
N ASN A 255 1.64 5.18 0.92
CA ASN A 255 0.31 4.92 0.36
C ASN A 255 -0.83 5.23 1.37
N MET A 256 -0.49 5.77 2.53
CA MET A 256 -1.44 6.28 3.52
C MET A 256 -1.26 7.80 3.61
N LEU A 257 -2.29 8.57 3.28
CA LEU A 257 -2.25 10.04 3.26
C LEU A 257 -3.11 10.61 4.39
N LEU A 258 -2.67 11.73 4.98
CA LEU A 258 -3.55 12.57 5.79
C LEU A 258 -4.62 13.20 4.89
N GLU A 259 -5.86 13.31 5.37
CA GLU A 259 -6.95 13.87 4.55
C GLU A 259 -6.73 15.36 4.24
N THR A 260 -6.14 16.10 5.18
CA THR A 260 -5.71 17.50 5.05
C THR A 260 -4.22 17.66 5.33
N GLY A 261 -3.61 18.72 4.78
CA GLY A 261 -2.24 19.13 5.10
C GLY A 261 -2.13 20.10 6.29
N GLU A 262 -3.26 20.44 6.92
CA GLU A 262 -3.32 21.34 8.07
C GLU A 262 -2.68 20.72 9.32
N THR A 263 -2.10 21.58 10.16
CA THR A 263 -1.37 21.17 11.37
C THR A 263 -1.77 22.02 12.57
N ALA A 264 -1.83 21.39 13.75
CA ALA A 264 -1.92 22.09 15.02
C ALA A 264 -0.55 22.16 15.71
N VAL A 265 -0.46 22.93 16.79
CA VAL A 265 0.70 22.96 17.70
C VAL A 265 0.24 22.54 19.08
N ASP A 266 0.85 21.49 19.63
CA ASP A 266 0.62 21.04 21.00
C ASP A 266 1.03 22.18 21.98
N PRO A 267 0.13 22.69 22.83
CA PRO A 267 0.44 23.82 23.72
C PRO A 267 1.45 23.46 24.82
N LEU A 268 1.54 22.18 25.19
CA LEU A 268 2.43 21.65 26.23
C LEU A 268 3.79 21.27 25.65
N THR A 269 3.84 20.46 24.60
CA THR A 269 5.11 19.97 24.02
C THR A 269 5.68 20.88 22.94
N ARG A 270 4.92 21.87 22.46
CA ARG A 270 5.24 22.80 21.36
C ARG A 270 5.59 22.13 20.03
N LYS A 271 5.29 20.83 19.89
CA LYS A 271 5.45 20.08 18.65
C LYS A 271 4.29 20.34 17.70
N THR A 272 4.58 20.32 16.40
CA THR A 272 3.57 20.23 15.35
C THR A 272 2.86 18.88 15.42
N THR A 273 1.53 18.88 15.40
CA THR A 273 0.69 17.67 15.34
C THR A 273 -0.24 17.74 14.13
N PRO A 274 -0.83 16.62 13.70
CA PRO A 274 -2.01 16.68 12.84
C PRO A 274 -3.12 17.52 13.52
N VAL A 275 -4.08 17.99 12.73
CA VAL A 275 -5.36 18.44 13.27
C VAL A 275 -6.16 17.26 13.84
N GLU A 276 -7.03 17.55 14.81
CA GLU A 276 -7.84 16.56 15.53
C GLU A 276 -9.27 16.55 14.97
N PRO A 277 -9.85 15.38 14.61
CA PRO A 277 -9.22 14.05 14.55
C PRO A 277 -8.24 13.91 13.37
N CYS A 278 -7.19 13.12 13.56
CA CYS A 278 -6.16 12.84 12.56
C CYS A 278 -6.71 11.92 11.45
N ARG A 279 -7.42 12.50 10.47
CA ARG A 279 -8.08 11.75 9.38
C ARG A 279 -7.09 11.25 8.34
N ILE A 280 -7.26 10.00 7.89
CA ILE A 280 -6.42 9.37 6.87
C ILE A 280 -7.21 8.74 5.72
N ARG A 281 -6.51 8.52 4.59
CA ARG A 281 -6.97 7.81 3.40
C ARG A 281 -5.90 6.84 2.90
N ILE A 282 -6.28 5.58 2.69
CA ILE A 282 -5.48 4.55 2.01
C ILE A 282 -5.65 4.74 0.50
N CYS A 283 -4.54 4.79 -0.22
CA CYS A 283 -4.41 5.15 -1.63
C CYS A 283 -3.64 4.08 -2.43
N ASP A 284 -3.57 4.26 -3.76
CA ASP A 284 -2.79 3.44 -4.70
C ASP A 284 -3.23 1.96 -4.78
N LEU A 285 -4.45 1.75 -5.26
CA LEU A 285 -5.06 0.42 -5.44
C LEU A 285 -4.47 -0.39 -6.61
N GLY A 286 -3.42 0.10 -7.29
CA GLY A 286 -2.74 -0.61 -8.39
C GLY A 286 -2.05 -1.91 -7.97
N GLY A 287 -1.81 -2.12 -6.67
CA GLY A 287 -1.32 -3.38 -6.10
C GLY A 287 -2.40 -4.40 -5.71
N CYS A 288 -3.70 -4.06 -5.85
CA CYS A 288 -4.78 -4.87 -5.30
C CYS A 288 -5.05 -6.17 -6.07
N CYS A 289 -5.59 -7.18 -5.38
CA CYS A 289 -6.05 -8.43 -5.98
C CYS A 289 -7.26 -9.02 -5.24
N ASP A 290 -7.92 -10.00 -5.87
CA ASP A 290 -8.95 -10.86 -5.25
C ASP A 290 -8.38 -12.27 -4.94
N GLU A 291 -9.19 -13.12 -4.30
CA GLU A 291 -8.84 -14.48 -3.83
C GLU A 291 -8.27 -15.42 -4.92
N ARG A 292 -8.37 -15.08 -6.21
CA ARG A 292 -7.92 -15.89 -7.36
C ARG A 292 -6.48 -15.59 -7.81
N HIS A 293 -5.73 -14.78 -7.07
CA HIS A 293 -4.35 -14.45 -7.37
C HIS A 293 -3.41 -15.69 -7.39
N SER A 294 -2.26 -15.56 -8.04
CA SER A 294 -1.20 -16.58 -7.92
C SER A 294 -0.66 -16.60 -6.48
N ARG A 295 -0.67 -17.78 -5.86
CA ARG A 295 -0.27 -18.01 -4.46
C ARG A 295 1.23 -17.85 -4.22
N THR A 296 2.04 -17.84 -5.27
CA THR A 296 3.50 -17.60 -5.24
C THR A 296 3.90 -16.20 -5.72
N ALA A 297 2.95 -15.32 -6.06
CA ALA A 297 3.26 -13.98 -6.53
C ALA A 297 3.91 -13.12 -5.43
N ILE A 298 5.02 -12.45 -5.77
CA ILE A 298 5.74 -11.55 -4.87
C ILE A 298 5.09 -10.16 -4.85
N VAL A 299 4.30 -9.93 -3.81
CA VAL A 299 3.63 -8.65 -3.50
C VAL A 299 4.35 -7.88 -2.40
N SER A 300 3.82 -6.70 -2.03
CA SER A 300 4.35 -5.75 -1.05
C SER A 300 5.73 -5.15 -1.37
N THR A 301 5.90 -3.88 -1.01
CA THR A 301 7.22 -3.25 -0.83
C THR A 301 7.97 -3.97 0.30
N ARG A 302 9.26 -4.26 0.10
CA ARG A 302 10.00 -5.30 0.87
C ARG A 302 9.91 -5.13 2.39
N HIS A 303 10.03 -3.91 2.91
CA HIS A 303 10.08 -3.62 4.36
C HIS A 303 8.77 -3.96 5.11
N TYR A 304 7.66 -4.09 4.38
CA TYR A 304 6.33 -4.42 4.91
C TYR A 304 5.86 -5.81 4.44
N ARG A 305 6.68 -6.55 3.68
CA ARG A 305 6.34 -7.87 3.13
C ARG A 305 6.33 -8.94 4.21
N SER A 306 5.31 -9.79 4.23
CA SER A 306 5.19 -10.90 5.17
C SER A 306 6.10 -12.09 4.81
N PRO A 307 6.51 -12.92 5.79
CA PRO A 307 7.40 -14.04 5.54
C PRO A 307 6.74 -15.12 4.69
N GLU A 308 5.40 -15.30 4.75
CA GLU A 308 4.72 -16.24 3.86
C GLU A 308 4.78 -15.82 2.38
N VAL A 309 4.89 -14.52 2.07
CA VAL A 309 5.16 -14.02 0.70
C VAL A 309 6.64 -14.23 0.34
N VAL A 310 7.57 -14.00 1.26
CA VAL A 310 9.02 -14.25 1.04
C VAL A 310 9.33 -15.72 0.77
N LEU A 311 8.60 -16.63 1.43
CA LEU A 311 8.79 -18.09 1.36
C LEU A 311 7.81 -18.81 0.41
N GLY A 312 6.86 -18.07 -0.19
CA GLY A 312 5.87 -18.63 -1.11
C GLY A 312 4.89 -19.63 -0.48
N LEU A 313 4.61 -19.54 0.82
CA LEU A 313 3.77 -20.48 1.59
C LEU A 313 2.25 -20.35 1.31
N GLY A 314 1.89 -19.64 0.24
CA GLY A 314 0.59 -19.02 0.07
C GLY A 314 0.37 -17.85 1.03
N TRP A 315 -0.36 -16.84 0.56
CA TRP A 315 -0.76 -15.65 1.31
C TRP A 315 -2.19 -15.28 0.93
N MET A 316 -2.90 -14.59 1.82
CA MET A 316 -4.21 -13.97 1.59
C MET A 316 -4.30 -12.67 2.42
N TYR A 317 -5.49 -12.26 2.88
CA TYR A 317 -5.79 -11.09 3.72
C TYR A 317 -4.82 -10.82 4.88
N SER A 318 -4.22 -11.87 5.44
CA SER A 318 -3.22 -11.81 6.50
C SER A 318 -1.95 -11.04 6.12
N THR A 319 -1.60 -10.93 4.84
CA THR A 319 -0.42 -10.17 4.40
C THR A 319 -0.59 -8.67 4.62
N ASP A 320 -1.79 -8.13 4.46
CA ASP A 320 -2.08 -6.71 4.75
C ASP A 320 -1.93 -6.41 6.25
N MET A 321 -2.32 -7.38 7.10
CA MET A 321 -2.21 -7.24 8.55
C MET A 321 -0.75 -7.26 9.04
N TRP A 322 0.11 -8.06 8.40
CA TRP A 322 1.56 -7.99 8.64
C TRP A 322 2.13 -6.64 8.22
N SER A 323 1.76 -6.13 7.03
CA SER A 323 2.17 -4.79 6.58
C SER A 323 1.78 -3.72 7.60
N MET A 324 0.56 -3.77 8.15
CA MET A 324 0.11 -2.88 9.22
C MET A 324 0.95 -3.01 10.49
N GLY A 325 1.40 -4.21 10.87
CA GLY A 325 2.32 -4.40 11.99
C GLY A 325 3.66 -3.66 11.81
N CYS A 326 4.26 -3.76 10.61
CA CYS A 326 5.47 -3.01 10.26
C CYS A 326 5.22 -1.48 10.26
N ILE A 327 4.12 -1.04 9.65
CA ILE A 327 3.73 0.38 9.57
C ILE A 327 3.54 0.96 10.98
N ILE A 328 2.82 0.28 11.88
CA ILE A 328 2.55 0.79 13.24
C ILE A 328 3.83 0.91 14.07
N TYR A 329 4.77 -0.02 13.91
CA TYR A 329 6.11 0.10 14.51
C TYR A 329 6.84 1.34 13.98
N GLU A 330 6.82 1.59 12.67
CA GLU A 330 7.50 2.73 12.07
C GLU A 330 6.85 4.07 12.44
N LEU A 331 5.52 4.17 12.40
CA LEU A 331 4.78 5.37 12.81
C LEU A 331 5.01 5.73 14.29
N HIS A 332 5.32 4.75 15.14
CA HIS A 332 5.66 4.96 16.55
C HIS A 332 7.15 5.26 16.81
N THR A 333 8.06 4.70 16.02
CA THR A 333 9.52 4.77 16.28
C THR A 333 10.30 5.70 15.34
N GLY A 334 9.70 6.12 14.23
CA GLY A 334 10.35 6.88 13.15
C GLY A 334 11.39 6.07 12.37
N LYS A 335 11.27 4.74 12.36
CA LYS A 335 12.25 3.80 11.79
C LYS A 335 11.54 2.57 11.21
N LEU A 336 11.94 2.16 10.01
CA LEU A 336 11.61 0.86 9.44
C LEU A 336 11.91 -0.27 10.44
N LEU A 337 11.00 -1.25 10.55
CA LEU A 337 11.24 -2.48 11.29
C LEU A 337 12.25 -3.38 10.55
N TYR A 338 12.15 -3.43 9.22
CA TYR A 338 12.94 -4.26 8.33
C TYR A 338 13.58 -3.44 7.20
N ASP A 339 14.61 -2.65 7.53
CA ASP A 339 15.50 -1.99 6.54
C ASP A 339 16.46 -3.01 5.94
N THR A 340 15.99 -3.73 4.92
CA THR A 340 16.69 -4.85 4.26
C THR A 340 16.33 -4.89 2.79
N HIS A 341 17.28 -5.34 1.95
CA HIS A 341 17.10 -5.48 0.51
C HIS A 341 17.18 -6.93 0.01
N ASP A 342 17.52 -7.87 0.89
CA ASP A 342 17.72 -9.30 0.64
C ASP A 342 16.60 -10.17 1.26
N ASN A 343 16.45 -11.42 0.82
CA ASN A 343 15.52 -12.38 1.41
C ASN A 343 16.09 -13.02 2.69
N LEU A 344 17.37 -13.42 2.70
CA LEU A 344 17.95 -14.13 3.84
C LEU A 344 18.15 -13.18 5.03
N GLU A 345 18.67 -11.99 4.78
CA GLU A 345 18.76 -10.90 5.78
C GLU A 345 17.39 -10.60 6.41
N HIS A 346 16.33 -10.50 5.61
CA HIS A 346 14.98 -10.20 6.10
C HIS A 346 14.46 -11.27 7.06
N LEU A 347 14.64 -12.55 6.74
CA LEU A 347 14.22 -13.66 7.62
C LEU A 347 15.05 -13.71 8.91
N HIS A 348 16.34 -13.40 8.88
CA HIS A 348 17.15 -13.25 10.10
C HIS A 348 16.75 -12.04 10.95
N MET A 349 16.40 -10.91 10.33
CA MET A 349 15.86 -9.76 11.07
C MET A 349 14.53 -10.12 11.73
N ILE A 350 13.66 -10.87 11.05
CA ILE A 350 12.41 -11.41 11.61
C ILE A 350 12.69 -12.34 12.80
N GLU A 351 13.66 -13.26 12.70
CA GLU A 351 14.03 -14.11 13.85
C GLU A 351 14.57 -13.31 15.05
N LYS A 352 15.23 -12.17 14.80
CA LYS A 352 15.74 -11.26 15.86
C LYS A 352 14.66 -10.38 16.49
N THR A 353 13.68 -9.91 15.72
CA THR A 353 12.62 -9.00 16.23
C THR A 353 11.49 -9.75 16.93
N LEU A 354 11.13 -10.93 16.44
CA LEU A 354 9.92 -11.66 16.87
C LEU A 354 10.23 -13.00 17.56
N GLY A 355 11.30 -13.69 17.17
CA GLY A 355 11.61 -15.05 17.59
C GLY A 355 11.66 -16.01 16.40
N ARG A 356 12.08 -17.25 16.63
CA ARG A 356 12.39 -18.21 15.55
C ARG A 356 11.19 -18.51 14.65
N LEU A 357 11.46 -18.69 13.36
CA LEU A 357 10.45 -19.11 12.39
C LEU A 357 9.98 -20.55 12.68
N PRO A 358 8.73 -20.92 12.36
CA PRO A 358 8.25 -22.29 12.50
C PRO A 358 9.06 -23.25 11.60
N SER A 359 9.60 -24.33 12.18
CA SER A 359 10.55 -25.22 11.49
C SER A 359 9.92 -25.99 10.33
N GLU A 360 8.60 -26.20 10.36
CA GLU A 360 7.87 -26.85 9.27
C GLU A 360 7.76 -25.97 8.01
N TRP A 361 8.11 -24.68 8.06
CA TRP A 361 8.10 -23.80 6.89
C TRP A 361 9.19 -24.14 5.89
N ALA A 362 10.35 -24.64 6.35
CA ALA A 362 11.46 -25.05 5.47
C ALA A 362 11.03 -26.12 4.45
N GLY A 363 10.24 -27.11 4.89
CA GLY A 363 9.68 -28.17 4.04
C GLY A 363 8.44 -27.75 3.22
N ARG A 364 7.95 -26.51 3.39
CA ARG A 364 6.71 -26.00 2.75
C ARG A 364 6.94 -24.85 1.78
N CYS A 365 8.19 -24.42 1.59
CA CYS A 365 8.56 -23.32 0.69
C CYS A 365 8.06 -23.55 -0.74
N GLY A 366 7.30 -22.58 -1.27
CA GLY A 366 6.58 -22.68 -2.54
C GLY A 366 7.45 -22.50 -3.78
N THR A 367 8.61 -21.87 -3.65
CA THR A 367 9.58 -21.68 -4.74
C THR A 367 10.94 -22.28 -4.37
N GLU A 368 11.81 -22.47 -5.35
CA GLU A 368 13.13 -23.08 -5.14
C GLU A 368 14.10 -22.10 -4.47
N GLU A 369 14.03 -20.81 -4.83
CA GLU A 369 14.79 -19.73 -4.20
C GLU A 369 14.48 -19.63 -2.70
N ALA A 370 13.22 -19.87 -2.32
CA ALA A 370 12.79 -19.91 -0.92
C ALA A 370 13.35 -21.13 -0.15
N ARG A 371 13.47 -22.31 -0.79
CA ARG A 371 14.11 -23.50 -0.19
C ARG A 371 15.60 -23.28 0.03
N GLN A 372 16.27 -22.60 -0.91
CA GLN A 372 17.69 -22.30 -0.83
C GLN A 372 18.07 -21.37 0.34
N LEU A 373 17.10 -20.68 0.96
CA LEU A 373 17.30 -19.92 2.20
C LEU A 373 17.54 -20.82 3.42
N TYR A 374 17.16 -22.10 3.36
CA TYR A 374 17.30 -23.08 4.43
C TYR A 374 18.45 -24.08 4.17
N ASN A 375 18.99 -24.65 5.25
CA ASN A 375 19.92 -25.78 5.23
C ASN A 375 19.19 -27.12 5.37
N SER A 376 19.93 -28.23 5.26
CA SER A 376 19.40 -29.60 5.41
C SER A 376 18.84 -29.92 6.81
N ALA A 377 19.13 -29.09 7.82
CA ALA A 377 18.59 -29.20 9.17
C ALA A 377 17.35 -28.30 9.41
N ALA A 378 16.70 -27.83 8.34
CA ALA A 378 15.53 -26.94 8.38
C ALA A 378 15.75 -25.59 9.10
N GLN A 379 16.99 -25.10 9.14
CA GLN A 379 17.35 -23.79 9.71
C GLN A 379 17.76 -22.80 8.62
N LEU A 380 17.54 -21.50 8.84
CA LEU A 380 18.02 -20.47 7.91
C LEU A 380 19.55 -20.57 7.74
N ARG A 381 20.03 -20.46 6.50
CA ARG A 381 21.47 -20.36 6.22
C ARG A 381 22.05 -19.08 6.82
N PRO A 382 23.31 -19.06 7.27
CA PRO A 382 23.92 -17.83 7.77
C PRO A 382 24.08 -16.80 6.64
N CYS A 383 23.82 -15.52 6.93
CA CYS A 383 24.26 -14.43 6.05
C CYS A 383 25.78 -14.32 6.06
N THR A 384 26.39 -14.09 4.89
CA THR A 384 27.85 -13.95 4.74
C THR A 384 28.30 -12.51 4.50
N ASP A 385 27.43 -11.61 4.02
CA ASP A 385 27.76 -10.19 3.85
C ASP A 385 27.92 -9.51 5.24
N PRO A 386 29.09 -8.90 5.54
CA PRO A 386 29.32 -8.18 6.80
C PRO A 386 28.31 -7.06 7.07
N LYS A 387 27.74 -6.43 6.03
CA LYS A 387 26.68 -5.41 6.15
C LYS A 387 25.39 -6.04 6.65
N HIS A 388 25.04 -7.23 6.15
CA HIS A 388 23.84 -7.94 6.59
C HIS A 388 24.00 -8.39 8.05
N LEU A 389 25.15 -8.98 8.38
CA LEU A 389 25.50 -9.32 9.76
C LEU A 389 25.44 -8.11 10.70
N ALA A 390 25.93 -6.93 10.26
CA ALA A 390 25.85 -5.69 11.03
C ALA A 390 24.43 -5.14 11.19
N ARG A 391 23.52 -5.29 10.21
CA ARG A 391 22.09 -4.94 10.38
C ARG A 391 21.39 -5.91 11.33
N ILE A 392 21.57 -7.21 11.13
CA ILE A 392 20.99 -8.28 11.96
C ILE A 392 21.45 -8.16 13.43
N ALA A 393 22.70 -7.79 13.68
CA ALA A 393 23.23 -7.55 15.03
C ALA A 393 22.71 -6.26 15.70
N ARG A 394 22.19 -5.30 14.91
CA ARG A 394 21.55 -4.06 15.41
C ARG A 394 20.04 -4.20 15.58
N ALA A 395 19.42 -5.20 14.96
CA ALA A 395 18.01 -5.53 15.16
C ALA A 395 17.77 -5.98 16.61
N ARG A 396 16.71 -5.48 17.23
CA ARG A 396 16.32 -5.81 18.61
C ARG A 396 14.88 -6.36 18.64
N PRO A 397 14.55 -7.26 19.58
CA PRO A 397 13.19 -7.71 19.84
C PRO A 397 12.20 -6.55 19.98
N VAL A 398 11.00 -6.65 19.39
CA VAL A 398 10.00 -5.57 19.39
C VAL A 398 9.66 -5.13 20.83
N ARG A 399 9.54 -6.08 21.75
CA ARG A 399 9.35 -5.87 23.21
C ARG A 399 10.43 -5.02 23.91
N GLU A 400 11.61 -4.84 23.31
CA GLU A 400 12.72 -4.03 23.83
C GLU A 400 12.78 -2.63 23.18
N VAL A 401 11.88 -2.36 22.24
CA VAL A 401 11.71 -1.06 21.57
C VAL A 401 10.38 -0.40 21.94
N ILE A 402 9.30 -1.19 22.04
CA ILE A 402 7.94 -0.68 22.27
C ILE A 402 7.60 -0.72 23.76
N ALA A 403 7.64 0.45 24.42
CA ALA A 403 7.48 0.57 25.87
C ALA A 403 6.01 0.46 26.36
N ASP A 404 5.02 0.90 25.58
CA ASP A 404 3.62 0.67 25.95
C ASP A 404 3.22 -0.78 25.66
N LYS A 405 2.80 -1.49 26.71
CA LYS A 405 2.49 -2.91 26.65
C LYS A 405 1.36 -3.25 25.68
N LEU A 406 0.36 -2.38 25.50
CA LEU A 406 -0.77 -2.63 24.60
C LEU A 406 -0.41 -2.37 23.13
N LEU A 407 0.51 -1.44 22.88
CA LEU A 407 1.09 -1.24 21.54
C LEU A 407 2.02 -2.41 21.17
N CYS A 408 2.81 -2.89 22.12
CA CYS A 408 3.66 -4.07 21.94
C CYS A 408 2.80 -5.31 21.61
N ASP A 409 1.76 -5.56 22.39
CA ASP A 409 0.78 -6.65 22.20
C ASP A 409 0.12 -6.57 20.81
N LEU A 410 -0.35 -5.38 20.41
CA LEU A 410 -0.92 -5.14 19.08
C LEU A 410 0.07 -5.48 17.94
N ILE A 411 1.31 -5.02 18.04
CA ILE A 411 2.32 -5.27 17.01
C ILE A 411 2.68 -6.77 16.94
N TYR A 412 2.81 -7.47 18.06
CA TYR A 412 3.02 -8.93 18.05
C TYR A 412 1.82 -9.70 17.48
N GLY A 413 0.59 -9.28 17.78
CA GLY A 413 -0.62 -9.88 17.21
C GLY A 413 -0.75 -9.65 15.69
N LEU A 414 -0.30 -8.50 15.17
CA LEU A 414 -0.26 -8.21 13.74
C LEU A 414 0.90 -8.90 13.01
N LEU A 415 2.02 -9.13 13.69
CA LEU A 415 3.21 -9.81 13.16
C LEU A 415 3.25 -11.31 13.52
N HIS A 416 2.11 -11.92 13.85
CA HIS A 416 2.05 -13.33 14.21
C HIS A 416 2.37 -14.25 13.01
N PHE A 417 3.23 -15.26 13.18
CA PHE A 417 3.65 -16.16 12.10
C PHE A 417 2.51 -17.05 11.59
N ASP A 418 1.81 -17.74 12.49
CA ASP A 418 0.56 -18.43 12.15
C ASP A 418 -0.49 -17.39 11.75
N ARG A 419 -0.86 -17.41 10.46
CA ARG A 419 -1.77 -16.44 9.85
C ARG A 419 -3.16 -16.48 10.47
N GLN A 420 -3.63 -17.65 10.92
CA GLN A 420 -4.97 -17.79 11.53
C GLN A 420 -5.05 -17.24 12.96
N LYS A 421 -3.89 -17.03 13.61
CA LYS A 421 -3.77 -16.35 14.91
C LYS A 421 -3.36 -14.88 14.76
N ARG A 422 -3.02 -14.43 13.55
CA ARG A 422 -2.70 -13.02 13.24
C ARG A 422 -3.98 -12.17 13.34
N LEU A 423 -3.88 -11.02 14.00
CA LEU A 423 -5.03 -10.15 14.24
C LEU A 423 -5.68 -9.73 12.91
N THR A 424 -6.99 -9.97 12.80
CA THR A 424 -7.82 -9.46 11.70
C THR A 424 -7.95 -7.94 11.78
N ALA A 425 -8.30 -7.29 10.67
CA ALA A 425 -8.56 -5.85 10.64
C ALA A 425 -9.62 -5.39 11.65
N ARG A 426 -10.62 -6.25 11.93
CA ARG A 426 -11.65 -5.99 12.95
C ARG A 426 -11.15 -6.10 14.39
N GLN A 427 -10.26 -7.04 14.68
CA GLN A 427 -9.61 -7.13 16.00
C GLN A 427 -8.61 -5.98 16.22
N MET A 428 -8.02 -5.46 15.14
CA MET A 428 -7.16 -4.27 15.20
C MET A 428 -7.94 -3.00 15.59
N THR A 429 -9.20 -2.84 15.20
CA THR A 429 -10.01 -1.65 15.57
C THR A 429 -10.55 -1.72 17.01
N THR A 430 -10.81 -2.92 17.53
CA THR A 430 -11.28 -3.14 18.91
C THR A 430 -10.16 -3.39 19.92
N HIS A 431 -8.89 -3.34 19.47
CA HIS A 431 -7.74 -3.64 20.33
C HIS A 431 -7.68 -2.74 21.57
N PRO A 432 -7.34 -3.25 22.77
CA PRO A 432 -7.25 -2.45 24.00
C PRO A 432 -6.38 -1.20 23.89
N TYR A 433 -5.35 -1.23 23.04
CA TYR A 433 -4.55 -0.03 22.70
C TYR A 433 -5.40 1.11 22.11
N VAL A 434 -6.24 0.81 21.12
CA VAL A 434 -7.13 1.79 20.48
C VAL A 434 -8.14 2.30 21.51
N LEU A 435 -8.75 1.40 22.29
CA LEU A 435 -9.75 1.76 23.30
C LEU A 435 -9.19 2.57 24.48
N LYS A 436 -7.88 2.50 24.75
CA LYS A 436 -7.17 3.30 25.75
C LYS A 436 -6.83 4.71 25.25
N TYR A 437 -6.36 4.84 24.01
CA TYR A 437 -5.78 6.09 23.49
C TYR A 437 -6.70 6.87 22.54
N TYR A 438 -7.76 6.25 22.04
CA TYR A 438 -8.86 6.86 21.30
C TYR A 438 -10.21 6.25 21.77
N PRO A 439 -10.61 6.45 23.03
CA PRO A 439 -11.82 5.86 23.60
C PRO A 439 -13.11 6.26 22.86
N GLU A 440 -13.11 7.40 22.18
CA GLU A 440 -14.20 7.89 21.34
C GLU A 440 -14.47 6.98 20.12
N ALA A 441 -13.52 6.10 19.76
CA ALA A 441 -13.73 5.05 18.76
C ALA A 441 -15.02 4.25 19.03
N ARG A 442 -15.36 3.98 20.30
CA ARG A 442 -16.60 3.26 20.68
C ARG A 442 -17.88 3.95 20.22
N GLN A 443 -17.87 5.27 20.08
CA GLN A 443 -19.03 6.06 19.61
C GLN A 443 -19.03 6.24 18.09
N HIS A 444 -17.97 5.83 17.39
CA HIS A 444 -17.84 6.04 15.95
C HIS A 444 -18.79 5.10 15.16
N PRO A 445 -19.50 5.58 14.11
CA PRO A 445 -20.44 4.75 13.33
C PRO A 445 -19.84 3.54 12.61
N ASN A 446 -18.51 3.43 12.53
CA ASN A 446 -17.80 2.27 11.98
C ASN A 446 -17.21 1.32 13.04
N PHE A 447 -17.37 1.61 14.34
CA PHE A 447 -16.99 0.68 15.40
C PHE A 447 -17.80 -0.63 15.27
N PRO A 448 -17.22 -1.82 15.50
CA PRO A 448 -17.93 -3.07 15.23
C PRO A 448 -19.24 -3.25 15.98
N ASP A 449 -19.30 -2.88 17.26
CA ASP A 449 -20.50 -3.00 18.09
C ASP A 449 -21.65 -2.09 17.59
N ASN A 450 -21.32 -1.01 16.87
CA ASN A 450 -22.28 -0.11 16.22
C ASN A 450 -22.73 -0.60 14.83
N ARG A 451 -22.36 -1.83 14.43
CA ARG A 451 -22.64 -2.44 13.12
C ARG A 451 -23.14 -3.89 13.25
N PRO A 452 -24.44 -4.12 13.52
CA PRO A 452 -24.96 -5.46 13.84
C PRO A 452 -24.81 -6.50 12.72
N ASN A 453 -24.77 -6.06 11.46
CA ASN A 453 -24.78 -6.94 10.28
C ASN A 453 -23.40 -7.04 9.60
N LEU A 454 -22.33 -7.22 10.39
CA LEU A 454 -20.98 -7.43 9.88
C LEU A 454 -20.79 -8.87 9.35
N ARG A 455 -20.24 -9.01 8.14
CA ARG A 455 -19.81 -10.34 7.63
C ARG A 455 -18.73 -10.97 8.52
N PRO A 456 -18.60 -12.31 8.54
CA PRO A 456 -17.46 -12.97 9.18
C PRO A 456 -16.12 -12.43 8.68
N THR A 457 -15.14 -12.30 9.57
CA THR A 457 -13.75 -12.00 9.20
C THR A 457 -13.17 -13.16 8.37
N PRO A 458 -12.19 -12.91 7.47
CA PRO A 458 -11.66 -13.96 6.60
C PRO A 458 -10.88 -15.02 7.39
N LEU A 459 -10.79 -16.23 6.83
CA LEU A 459 -9.72 -17.17 7.15
C LEU A 459 -8.43 -16.73 6.42
N MET A 460 -7.28 -17.03 7.03
CA MET A 460 -6.05 -16.24 6.87
C MET A 460 -4.82 -16.97 6.31
#